data_AF-A0A7K2CRQ5-F1
#
_entry.id   AF-A0A7K2CRQ5-F1
#
_cell.length_a   1.000
_cell.length_b   1.000
_cell.length_c   1.000
_cell.angle_alpha   90.00
_cell.angle_beta   90.00
_cell.angle_gamma   90.00
#
_symmetry.space_group_name_H-M   'P 1'
#
loop_
_entity.id
_entity.type
_entity.pdbx_description
1 polymer ?
#
loop_
_entity_poly.entity_id
_entity_poly.type
_entity_poly.pdbx_seq_one_letter_code
_entity_poly.pdbx_strand_id
1 'polypeptide(L)'
;MIALRRSVIPLVLVLIILVVVFYALLPTRTYMDQRSATSDARAELAALVDENIALRSRLEALSQPEEIERLARSEYNLVYPGEEAYAILPLAPQPVEIPDLWPLNALVTSLSG
;
A
#
# COMPACT_ATOMS: atom_id res chain seq x y z
N MET A 1 -53.20 55.55 -14.92
CA MET A 1 -52.82 54.11 -14.85
C MET A 1 -51.90 53.61 -15.98
N ILE A 2 -51.60 54.40 -17.03
CA ILE A 2 -50.75 53.95 -18.16
C ILE A 2 -49.25 54.03 -17.83
N ALA A 3 -48.81 55.06 -17.08
CA ALA A 3 -47.41 55.21 -16.64
C ALA A 3 -46.96 54.10 -15.69
N LEU A 4 -47.85 53.60 -14.82
CA LEU A 4 -47.55 52.51 -13.89
C LEU A 4 -47.31 51.20 -14.65
N ARG A 5 -48.10 50.91 -15.68
CA ARG A 5 -47.93 49.72 -16.54
C ARG A 5 -46.62 49.76 -17.34
N ARG A 6 -46.19 50.96 -17.77
CA ARG A 6 -44.96 51.15 -18.56
C ARG A 6 -43.68 50.90 -17.76
N SER A 7 -43.69 51.13 -16.44
CA SER A 7 -42.58 50.82 -15.54
C SER A 7 -42.64 49.41 -14.95
N VAL A 8 -43.82 48.79 -14.89
CA VAL A 8 -43.98 47.40 -14.41
C VAL A 8 -43.40 46.38 -15.40
N ILE A 9 -43.55 46.60 -16.71
CA ILE A 9 -43.01 45.70 -17.74
C ILE A 9 -41.48 45.52 -17.64
N PRO A 10 -40.65 46.58 -17.61
CA PRO A 10 -39.20 46.42 -17.47
C PRO A 10 -38.83 45.82 -16.11
N LEU A 11 -39.56 46.13 -15.03
CA LEU A 11 -39.32 45.53 -13.72
C LEU A 11 -39.55 44.01 -13.74
N VAL A 12 -40.65 43.56 -14.36
CA VAL A 12 -40.97 42.13 -14.52
C VAL A 12 -39.94 41.44 -15.41
N LEU A 13 -39.49 42.08 -16.49
CA LEU A 13 -38.42 41.56 -17.33
C LEU A 13 -37.11 41.39 -16.57
N VAL A 14 -36.70 42.38 -15.77
CA VAL A 14 -35.50 42.30 -14.92
C VAL A 14 -35.64 41.18 -13.89
N LEU A 15 -36.82 41.02 -13.27
CA LEU A 15 -37.09 39.93 -12.34
C LEU A 15 -36.98 38.56 -13.02
N ILE A 16 -37.54 38.40 -14.22
CA ILE A 16 -37.45 37.17 -15.01
C ILE A 16 -35.99 36.86 -15.36
N ILE A 17 -35.23 37.86 -15.80
CA ILE A 17 -33.80 37.70 -16.11
C ILE A 17 -33.03 37.27 -14.86
N LEU A 18 -33.30 37.87 -13.69
CA LEU A 18 -32.70 37.48 -12.42
C LEU A 18 -33.00 36.03 -12.05
N VAL A 19 -34.26 35.59 -12.21
CA VAL A 19 -34.67 34.20 -11.96
C VAL A 19 -33.94 33.25 -12.91
N VAL A 20 -33.87 33.58 -14.20
CA VAL A 20 -33.17 32.75 -15.21
C VAL A 20 -31.68 32.66 -14.91
N VAL A 21 -31.03 33.78 -14.58
CA VAL A 21 -29.60 33.81 -14.22
C VAL A 21 -29.35 33.00 -12.94
N PHE A 22 -30.20 33.15 -11.92
CA PHE A 22 -30.11 32.36 -10.69
C PHE A 22 -30.26 30.85 -10.97
N TYR A 23 -31.23 30.47 -11.80
CA TYR A 23 -31.47 29.07 -12.18
C TYR A 23 -30.42 28.51 -13.16
N ALA A 24 -29.70 29.37 -13.89
CA ALA A 24 -28.62 28.95 -14.80
C ALA A 24 -27.26 28.85 -14.09
N LEU A 25 -27.02 29.68 -13.07
CA LEU A 25 -25.78 29.67 -12.30
C LEU A 25 -25.74 28.55 -11.23
N LEU A 26 -26.89 28.14 -10.69
CA LEU A 26 -26.96 27.06 -9.70
C LEU A 26 -26.62 25.65 -10.22
N PRO A 27 -27.12 25.17 -11.38
CA PRO A 27 -26.93 23.78 -11.83
C PRO A 27 -25.54 23.50 -12.39
N THR A 28 -24.77 24.53 -12.76
CA THR A 28 -23.45 24.36 -13.39
C THR A 28 -22.38 23.90 -12.40
N ARG A 29 -22.47 24.31 -11.13
CA ARG A 29 -21.54 23.83 -10.09
C ARG A 29 -21.79 22.37 -9.74
N THR A 30 -23.05 21.99 -9.52
CA THR A 30 -23.42 20.64 -9.09
C THR A 30 -23.10 19.57 -10.13
N TYR A 31 -23.20 19.89 -11.43
CA TYR A 31 -22.90 18.93 -12.49
C TYR A 31 -21.39 18.63 -12.63
N MET A 32 -20.53 19.64 -12.44
CA MET A 32 -19.07 19.45 -12.48
C MET A 32 -18.59 18.73 -11.21
N ASP A 33 -19.10 19.11 -10.04
CA ASP A 33 -18.74 18.49 -8.76
C ASP A 33 -19.17 17.01 -8.72
N GLN A 34 -20.38 16.68 -9.20
CA GLN A 34 -20.84 15.28 -9.32
C GLN A 34 -19.97 14.46 -10.28
N ARG A 35 -19.49 15.06 -11.37
CA ARG A 35 -18.63 14.36 -12.33
C ARG A 35 -17.25 14.07 -11.75
N SER A 36 -16.67 15.00 -10.99
CA SER A 36 -15.40 14.78 -10.27
C SER A 36 -15.54 13.75 -9.16
N ALA A 37 -16.57 13.84 -8.32
CA ALA A 37 -16.81 12.88 -7.25
C ALA A 37 -17.02 11.44 -7.81
N THR A 38 -17.70 11.30 -8.95
CA THR A 38 -17.87 9.99 -9.59
C THR A 38 -16.62 9.49 -10.31
N SER A 39 -15.76 10.37 -10.84
CA SER A 39 -14.47 9.94 -11.39
C SER A 39 -13.52 9.47 -10.31
N ASP A 40 -13.46 10.19 -9.19
CA ASP A 40 -12.55 9.89 -8.09
C ASP A 40 -12.95 8.57 -7.41
N ALA A 41 -14.24 8.37 -7.14
CA ALA A 41 -14.75 7.11 -6.59
C ALA A 41 -14.51 5.91 -7.52
N ARG A 42 -14.57 6.11 -8.85
CA ARG A 42 -14.25 5.04 -9.82
C ARG A 42 -12.77 4.72 -9.86
N ALA A 43 -11.91 5.73 -9.75
CA ALA A 43 -10.46 5.53 -9.68
C ALA A 43 -10.07 4.78 -8.40
N GLU A 44 -10.66 5.15 -7.26
CA GLU A 44 -10.47 4.45 -6.00
C GLU A 44 -10.96 3.00 -6.07
N LEU A 45 -12.16 2.77 -6.63
CA LEU A 45 -12.68 1.41 -6.81
C LEU A 45 -11.76 0.56 -7.70
N ALA A 46 -11.24 1.12 -8.80
CA ALA A 46 -10.33 0.40 -9.68
C ALA A 46 -9.04 0.00 -8.94
N ALA A 47 -8.45 0.93 -8.17
CA ALA A 47 -7.27 0.64 -7.36
C ALA A 47 -7.52 -0.46 -6.32
N LEU A 48 -8.67 -0.42 -5.64
CA LEU A 48 -9.05 -1.44 -4.66
C LEU A 48 -9.30 -2.80 -5.30
N VAL A 49 -9.88 -2.84 -6.50
CA VAL A 49 -10.09 -4.10 -7.25
C VAL A 49 -8.75 -4.71 -7.64
N ASP A 50 -7.83 -3.91 -8.17
CA ASP A 50 -6.49 -4.37 -8.56
C ASP A 50 -5.71 -4.91 -7.35
N GLU A 51 -5.76 -4.20 -6.22
CA GLU A 51 -5.16 -4.67 -4.95
C GLU A 51 -5.81 -5.97 -4.47
N ASN A 52 -7.15 -6.07 -4.55
CA ASN A 52 -7.86 -7.28 -4.15
C ASN A 52 -7.45 -8.49 -4.99
N ILE A 53 -7.28 -8.30 -6.31
CA ILE A 53 -6.82 -9.36 -7.23
C ILE A 53 -5.40 -9.81 -6.84
N ALA A 54 -4.49 -8.87 -6.61
CA ALA A 54 -3.13 -9.18 -6.20
C ALA A 54 -3.08 -9.95 -4.86
N LEU A 55 -3.87 -9.52 -3.88
CA LEU A 55 -3.97 -10.18 -2.58
C LEU A 55 -4.55 -11.58 -2.70
N ARG A 56 -5.58 -11.78 -3.54
CA ARG A 56 -6.16 -13.12 -3.79
C ARG A 56 -5.16 -14.06 -4.42
N SER A 57 -4.40 -13.60 -5.42
CA SER A 57 -3.36 -14.40 -6.04
C SER A 57 -2.28 -14.80 -5.04
N ARG A 58 -1.87 -13.88 -4.16
CA ARG A 58 -0.91 -14.18 -3.10
C ARG A 58 -1.48 -15.17 -2.08
N LEU A 59 -2.73 -15.00 -1.69
CA LEU A 59 -3.40 -15.93 -0.77
C LEU A 59 -3.45 -17.34 -1.36
N GLU A 60 -3.82 -17.46 -2.64
CA GLU A 60 -3.88 -18.73 -3.34
C GLU A 60 -2.51 -19.41 -3.38
N ALA A 61 -1.45 -18.66 -3.69
CA ALA A 61 -0.07 -19.17 -3.66
C ALA A 61 0.36 -19.63 -2.26
N LEU A 62 0.05 -18.84 -1.22
CA LEU A 62 0.40 -19.16 0.18
C LEU A 62 -0.47 -20.28 0.78
N SER A 63 -1.64 -20.55 0.19
CA SER A 63 -2.55 -21.60 0.65
C SER A 63 -2.19 -22.99 0.13
N GLN A 64 -1.25 -23.08 -0.81
CA GLN A 64 -0.81 -24.37 -1.33
C GLN A 64 -0.10 -25.17 -0.22
N PRO A 65 -0.44 -26.46 -0.02
CA PRO A 65 0.15 -27.28 1.04
C PRO A 65 1.68 -27.27 1.04
N GLU A 66 2.29 -27.29 -0.14
CA GLU A 66 3.74 -27.31 -0.32
C GLU A 66 4.38 -26.00 0.17
N GLU A 67 3.71 -24.86 -0.05
CA GLU A 67 4.19 -23.56 0.39
C GLU A 67 4.04 -23.39 1.90
N ILE A 68 2.94 -23.89 2.46
CA ILE A 68 2.73 -23.96 3.92
C ILE A 68 3.82 -24.81 4.56
N GLU A 69 4.09 -25.99 4.02
CA GLU A 69 5.11 -26.91 4.53
C GLU A 69 6.52 -26.30 4.39
N ARG A 70 6.82 -25.66 3.24
CA ARG A 70 8.09 -24.95 3.02
C ARG A 70 8.32 -23.87 4.09
N LEU A 71 7.32 -23.04 4.34
CA LEU A 71 7.41 -21.97 5.33
C LEU A 71 7.46 -22.51 6.77
N ALA A 72 6.69 -23.57 7.05
CA ALA A 72 6.73 -24.26 8.33
C ALA A 72 8.12 -24.87 8.61
N ARG A 73 8.77 -25.46 7.60
CA ARG A 73 10.13 -25.97 7.73
C ARG A 73 11.17 -24.86 7.83
N SER A 74 11.08 -23.80 7.02
CA SER A 74 12.11 -22.75 6.98
C SER A 74 12.07 -21.81 8.18
N GLU A 75 10.88 -21.36 8.59
CA GLU A 75 10.71 -20.34 9.63
C GLU A 75 10.43 -20.95 11.00
N TYR A 76 9.81 -22.13 11.04
CA TYR A 76 9.32 -22.73 12.29
C TYR A 76 9.97 -24.08 12.61
N ASN A 77 10.94 -24.54 11.82
CA ASN A 77 11.64 -25.82 11.99
C ASN A 77 10.67 -27.01 12.16
N LEU A 78 9.58 -27.05 11.39
CA LEU A 78 8.69 -28.20 11.36
C LEU A 78 9.45 -29.47 10.95
N VAL A 79 9.31 -30.54 11.74
CA VAL A 79 9.89 -31.87 11.49
C VAL A 79 8.82 -32.90 11.81
N TYR A 80 8.56 -33.83 10.90
CA TYR A 80 7.58 -34.89 11.13
C TYR A 80 8.15 -36.02 12.01
N PRO A 81 7.29 -36.83 12.67
CA PRO A 81 7.75 -38.01 13.38
C PRO A 81 8.56 -38.95 12.47
N GLY A 82 9.79 -39.25 12.88
CA GLY A 82 10.72 -40.10 12.11
C GLY A 82 11.68 -39.35 11.18
N GLU A 83 11.53 -38.02 11.05
CA GLU A 83 12.52 -37.16 10.37
C GLU A 83 13.59 -36.67 11.37
N GLU A 84 14.80 -36.40 10.88
CA GLU A 84 15.90 -35.80 11.64
C GLU A 84 16.29 -34.45 11.03
N ALA A 85 16.30 -33.38 11.83
CA ALA A 85 16.74 -32.07 11.40
C ALA A 85 18.25 -31.91 11.58
N TYR A 86 18.94 -31.52 10.50
CA TYR A 86 20.36 -31.22 10.49
C TYR A 86 20.59 -29.72 10.31
N ALA A 87 21.30 -29.10 11.24
CA ALA A 87 21.77 -27.72 11.10
C ALA A 87 23.12 -27.71 10.37
N ILE A 88 23.19 -27.06 9.22
CA ILE A 88 24.47 -26.83 8.53
C ILE A 88 25.14 -25.64 9.21
N LEU A 89 26.28 -25.89 9.87
CA LEU A 89 27.10 -24.83 10.42
C LEU A 89 27.69 -24.00 9.27
N PRO A 90 27.76 -22.66 9.40
CA PRO A 90 28.46 -21.84 8.42
C PRO A 90 29.93 -22.28 8.34
N LEU A 91 30.56 -21.98 7.20
CA LEU A 91 32.01 -22.17 7.06
C LEU A 91 32.72 -21.53 8.25
N ALA A 92 33.69 -22.26 8.80
CA ALA A 92 34.49 -21.75 9.89
C ALA A 92 35.02 -20.36 9.51
N PRO A 93 34.93 -19.35 10.40
CA PRO A 93 35.50 -18.05 10.13
C PRO A 93 36.98 -18.21 9.80
N GLN A 94 37.48 -17.36 8.90
CA GLN A 94 38.92 -17.28 8.62
C GLN A 94 39.67 -17.21 9.95
N PRO A 95 40.78 -17.97 10.12
CA PRO A 95 41.59 -17.87 11.31
C PRO A 95 41.90 -16.40 11.60
N VAL A 96 41.55 -15.94 12.79
CA VAL A 96 41.91 -14.59 13.23
C VAL A 96 43.44 -14.53 13.27
N GLU A 97 44.06 -13.65 12.48
CA GLU A 97 45.48 -13.37 12.59
C GLU A 97 45.73 -12.71 13.96
N ILE A 98 46.23 -13.49 14.91
CA ILE A 98 46.62 -13.00 16.23
C ILE A 98 47.98 -12.32 16.08
N PRO A 99 48.13 -11.03 16.46
CA PRO A 99 49.43 -10.37 16.40
C PRO A 99 50.47 -11.09 17.26
N ASP A 100 51.73 -11.12 16.81
CA ASP A 100 52.83 -11.78 17.54
C ASP A 100 53.02 -11.27 18.97
N LEU A 101 52.61 -10.02 19.21
CA LEU A 101 52.68 -9.31 20.49
C LEU A 101 51.55 -9.70 21.47
N TRP A 102 50.64 -10.61 21.07
CA TRP A 102 49.58 -11.07 21.93
C TRP A 102 50.14 -11.96 23.05
N PRO A 103 49.78 -11.71 24.33
CA PRO A 103 50.44 -12.33 25.49
C PRO A 103 50.33 -13.87 25.54
N LEU A 104 49.33 -14.46 24.88
CA LEU A 104 49.17 -15.92 24.84
C LEU A 104 50.19 -16.59 23.88
N ASN A 105 50.68 -15.89 22.86
CA ASN A 105 51.64 -16.48 21.91
C ASN A 105 52.96 -16.81 22.62
N ALA A 106 53.43 -15.90 23.47
CA ALA A 106 54.63 -16.10 24.29
C ALA A 106 54.52 -17.34 25.20
N LEU A 107 53.32 -17.62 25.74
CA LEU A 107 53.06 -18.79 26.56
C LEU A 107 53.10 -20.08 25.74
N VAL A 108 52.46 -20.11 24.56
CA VAL A 108 52.46 -21.27 23.67
C VAL A 108 53.89 -21.59 23.20
N THR A 109 54.68 -20.58 22.83
CA THR A 109 56.09 -20.76 22.45
C THR A 109 56.92 -21.30 23.63
N SER A 110 56.65 -20.88 24.86
CA SER A 110 57.37 -21.36 26.04
C SER A 110 57.04 -22.81 26.44
N LEU A 111 55.85 -23.31 26.07
CA LEU A 111 55.38 -24.66 26.38
C LEU A 111 55.68 -25.67 25.25
N SER A 112 56.14 -25.19 24.10
CA SER A 112 56.45 -26.00 22.90
C SER A 112 57.95 -26.22 22.68
N GLY A 113 58.80 -25.68 23.55
CA GLY A 113 60.24 -26.00 23.65
C GLY A 113 60.52 -26.95 24.81
#